data_AF-A0A967QUC6-F1
#
_entry.id   AF-A0A967QUC6-F1
#
_cell.length_a   1.000
_cell.length_b   1.000
_cell.length_c   1.000
_cell.angle_alpha   90.00
_cell.angle_beta   90.00
_cell.angle_gamma   90.00
#
_symmetry.space_group_name_H-M   'P 1'
#
loop_
_entity.id
_entity.type
_entity.pdbx_description
1 polymer ?
#
loop_
_entity_poly.entity_id
_entity_poly.type
_entity_poly.pdbx_seq_one_letter_code
_entity_poly.pdbx_strand_id
1 'polypeptide(L)'
;VVDAGEITAIRTAAASALATRVLARTDAGDLALLGSGTQARKHLEAMHAVRKLRRVRVWGRNTHEAQRFVRAQSARFGMDVECVGSAREAVVGADLICTTTAAQEPILE
;
A
#
# COMPACT_ATOMS: atom_id res chain seq x y z
N VAL A 1 -8.37 28.34 6.84
CA VAL A 1 -7.13 27.67 6.37
C VAL A 1 -7.20 26.21 6.79
N VAL A 2 -6.87 25.26 5.90
CA VAL A 2 -6.93 23.80 6.17
C VAL A 2 -5.57 23.18 5.83
N ASP A 3 -5.21 22.07 6.47
CA ASP A 3 -3.96 21.32 6.20
C ASP A 3 -3.98 20.68 4.79
N ALA A 4 -3.11 21.18 3.91
CA ALA A 4 -3.01 20.70 2.53
C ALA A 4 -2.29 19.34 2.40
N GLY A 5 -1.48 18.94 3.38
CA GLY A 5 -0.75 17.68 3.38
C GLY A 5 -1.70 16.50 3.49
N GLU A 6 -2.65 16.56 4.42
CA GLU A 6 -3.64 15.51 4.62
C GLU A 6 -4.60 15.41 3.42
N ILE A 7 -5.05 16.56 2.87
CA ILE A 7 -5.87 16.59 1.65
C ILE A 7 -5.12 15.94 0.48
N THR A 8 -3.82 16.23 0.35
CA THR A 8 -2.98 15.62 -0.70
C THR A 8 -2.88 14.11 -0.51
N ALA A 9 -2.68 13.64 0.72
CA ALA A 9 -2.60 12.22 1.00
C ALA A 9 -3.90 11.47 0.65
N ILE A 10 -5.05 12.06 1.01
CA ILE A 10 -6.37 11.50 0.71
C ILE A 10 -6.65 11.48 -0.79
N ARG A 11 -6.49 12.63 -1.47
CA ARG A 11 -6.86 12.73 -2.90
C ARG A 11 -5.98 11.84 -3.78
N THR A 12 -4.69 11.70 -3.46
CA THR A 12 -3.77 10.84 -4.22
C THR A 12 -4.19 9.38 -4.11
N ALA A 13 -4.46 8.90 -2.90
CA ALA A 13 -4.91 7.53 -2.69
C ALA A 13 -6.29 7.26 -3.31
N ALA A 14 -7.20 8.23 -3.24
CA ALA A 14 -8.54 8.13 -3.83
C ALA A 14 -8.49 8.02 -5.36
N ALA A 15 -7.61 8.76 -6.02
CA ALA A 15 -7.40 8.65 -7.46
C ALA A 15 -6.91 7.25 -7.86
N SER A 16 -5.93 6.71 -7.13
CA SER A 16 -5.45 5.34 -7.33
C SER A 16 -6.56 4.31 -7.10
N ALA A 17 -7.37 4.47 -6.04
CA ALA A 17 -8.48 3.56 -5.77
C ALA A 17 -9.57 3.59 -6.85
N LEU A 18 -9.87 4.76 -7.43
CA LEU A 18 -10.77 4.86 -8.57
C LEU A 18 -10.20 4.10 -9.78
N ALA A 19 -8.91 4.29 -10.08
CA ALA A 19 -8.23 3.57 -11.16
C ALA A 19 -8.25 2.06 -10.92
N THR A 20 -7.90 1.60 -9.71
CA THR A 20 -7.98 0.19 -9.32
C THR A 20 -9.40 -0.35 -9.48
N ARG A 21 -10.42 0.42 -9.07
CA ARG A 21 -11.81 -0.01 -9.18
C ARG A 21 -12.21 -0.33 -10.62
N VAL A 22 -11.76 0.50 -11.57
CA VAL A 22 -12.13 0.41 -12.99
C VAL A 22 -11.23 -0.56 -13.77
N LEU A 23 -9.94 -0.61 -13.46
CA LEU A 23 -8.94 -1.29 -14.30
C LEU A 23 -8.49 -2.65 -13.76
N ALA A 24 -8.49 -2.86 -12.44
CA ALA A 24 -8.04 -4.12 -11.86
C ALA A 24 -9.15 -5.18 -11.91
N ARG A 25 -8.75 -6.45 -12.00
CA ARG A 25 -9.67 -7.59 -11.88
C ARG A 25 -10.56 -7.46 -10.65
N THR A 26 -11.79 -7.94 -10.76
CA THR A 26 -12.78 -7.84 -9.67
C THR A 26 -12.40 -8.69 -8.45
N ASP A 27 -11.64 -9.75 -8.66
CA ASP A 27 -11.14 -10.68 -7.63
C ASP A 27 -9.74 -10.32 -7.10
N ALA A 28 -9.16 -9.20 -7.56
CA ALA A 28 -7.85 -8.72 -7.11
C ALA A 28 -7.87 -8.46 -5.59
N GLY A 29 -7.08 -9.22 -4.84
CA GLY A 29 -7.06 -9.19 -3.37
C GLY A 29 -5.68 -9.31 -2.74
N ASP A 30 -4.64 -9.64 -3.50
CA ASP A 30 -3.27 -9.69 -3.02
C ASP A 30 -2.55 -8.37 -3.32
N LEU A 31 -2.37 -7.52 -2.31
CA LEU A 31 -1.76 -6.19 -2.44
C LEU A 31 -0.28 -6.23 -2.06
N ALA A 32 0.57 -5.75 -2.94
CA ALA A 32 1.95 -5.36 -2.65
C ALA A 32 2.02 -3.84 -2.43
N LEU A 33 2.55 -3.43 -1.29
CA LEU A 33 2.74 -2.02 -0.93
C LEU A 33 4.22 -1.75 -0.72
N LEU A 34 4.82 -1.02 -1.66
CA LEU A 34 6.22 -0.65 -1.60
C LEU A 34 6.31 0.74 -0.97
N GLY A 35 6.74 0.79 0.29
CA GLY A 35 6.74 1.97 1.15
C GLY A 35 5.91 1.78 2.41
N SER A 36 6.28 2.50 3.46
CA SER A 36 5.64 2.46 4.79
C SER A 36 5.31 3.87 5.34
N GLY A 37 5.31 4.87 4.47
CA GLY A 37 5.07 6.28 4.79
C GLY A 37 3.59 6.70 4.77
N THR A 38 3.34 8.01 4.67
CA THR A 38 1.98 8.59 4.65
C THR A 38 1.15 8.07 3.48
N GLN A 39 1.71 8.05 2.27
CA GLN A 39 1.01 7.58 1.08
C GLN A 39 0.68 6.08 1.18
N ALA A 40 1.57 5.26 1.75
CA ALA A 40 1.32 3.85 1.99
C ALA A 40 0.06 3.62 2.86
N ARG A 41 -0.10 4.40 3.95
CA ARG A 41 -1.26 4.28 4.86
C ARG A 41 -2.56 4.62 4.14
N LYS A 42 -2.57 5.74 3.40
CA LYS A 42 -3.76 6.18 2.67
C LYS A 42 -4.09 5.27 1.50
N HIS A 43 -3.09 4.73 0.80
CA HIS A 43 -3.31 3.76 -0.27
C HIS A 43 -3.88 2.45 0.28
N LEU A 44 -3.37 1.92 1.41
CA LEU A 44 -3.96 0.73 2.02
C LEU A 44 -5.44 0.94 2.34
N GLU A 45 -5.78 2.07 2.97
CA GLU A 45 -7.17 2.43 3.29
C GLU A 45 -8.05 2.53 2.03
N ALA A 46 -7.55 3.21 1.00
CA ALA A 46 -8.28 3.41 -0.24
C ALA A 46 -8.45 2.10 -1.04
N MET A 47 -7.42 1.24 -1.09
CA MET A 47 -7.49 -0.08 -1.73
C MET A 47 -8.47 -0.99 -1.00
N HIS A 48 -8.44 -1.00 0.33
CA HIS A 48 -9.38 -1.78 1.14
C HIS A 48 -10.83 -1.35 0.94
N ALA A 49 -11.08 -0.06 0.65
CA ALA A 49 -12.42 0.44 0.36
C ALA A 49 -12.97 -0.01 -1.01
N VAL A 50 -12.11 -0.38 -1.97
CA VAL A 50 -12.53 -0.74 -3.34
C VAL A 50 -12.28 -2.20 -3.71
N ARG A 51 -11.55 -2.96 -2.90
CA ARG A 51 -11.26 -4.38 -3.10
C ARG A 51 -11.26 -5.12 -1.77
N LYS A 52 -11.76 -6.37 -1.80
CA LYS A 52 -11.64 -7.29 -0.67
C LYS A 52 -10.20 -7.81 -0.61
N LEU A 53 -9.37 -7.16 0.19
CA LEU A 53 -7.98 -7.56 0.37
C LEU A 53 -7.88 -8.87 1.17
N ARG A 54 -7.22 -9.87 0.59
CA ARG A 54 -6.97 -11.19 1.19
C ARG A 54 -5.62 -11.23 1.89
N ARG A 55 -4.64 -10.52 1.34
CA ARG A 55 -3.26 -10.45 1.83
C ARG A 55 -2.62 -9.12 1.47
N VAL A 56 -1.83 -8.55 2.38
CA VAL A 56 -1.07 -7.32 2.13
C VAL A 56 0.39 -7.53 2.49
N ARG A 57 1.27 -7.40 1.50
CA ARG A 57 2.73 -7.45 1.68
C ARG A 57 3.30 -6.06 1.64
N VAL A 58 4.08 -5.71 2.65
CA VAL A 58 4.73 -4.40 2.76
C VAL A 58 6.23 -4.58 2.69
N TRP A 59 6.86 -3.88 1.76
CA TRP A 59 8.30 -3.72 1.75
C TRP A 59 8.65 -2.26 1.99
N GLY A 60 9.67 -1.99 2.79
CA GLY A 60 10.22 -0.65 2.96
C GLY A 60 11.73 -0.72 3.17
N ARG A 61 12.45 0.29 2.69
CA ARG A 61 13.92 0.38 2.83
C ARG A 61 14.39 0.33 4.29
N ASN A 62 13.60 0.89 5.20
CA ASN A 62 13.82 0.79 6.64
C ASN A 62 12.87 -0.28 7.21
N THR A 63 13.42 -1.45 7.53
CA THR A 63 12.67 -2.59 8.05
C THR A 63 11.95 -2.28 9.37
N HIS A 64 12.56 -1.49 10.25
CA HIS A 64 11.94 -1.13 11.53
C HIS A 64 10.68 -0.28 11.32
N GLU A 65 10.74 0.68 10.40
CA GLU A 65 9.60 1.50 10.01
C GLU A 65 8.51 0.68 9.30
N ALA A 66 8.89 -0.24 8.43
CA ALA A 66 7.97 -1.16 7.76
C ALA A 66 7.26 -2.08 8.78
N GLN A 67 7.99 -2.66 9.73
CA GLN A 67 7.40 -3.48 10.80
C GLN A 67 6.46 -2.67 11.69
N ARG A 68 6.81 -1.42 12.02
CA ARG A 68 5.92 -0.52 12.78
C ARG A 68 4.64 -0.22 12.02
N PHE A 69 4.76 0.08 10.72
CA PHE A 69 3.61 0.27 9.84
C PHE A 69 2.71 -0.96 9.84
N VAL A 70 3.30 -2.13 9.62
CA VAL A 70 2.59 -3.42 9.57
C VAL A 70 1.81 -3.66 10.86
N ARG A 71 2.45 -3.59 12.02
CA ARG A 71 1.76 -3.76 13.32
C ARG A 71 0.57 -2.82 13.48
N ALA A 72 0.74 -1.55 13.13
CA ALA A 72 -0.32 -0.55 13.25
C ALA A 72 -1.48 -0.80 12.27
N GLN A 73 -1.19 -1.19 11.02
CA GLN A 73 -2.22 -1.42 10.02
C GLN A 73 -2.94 -2.75 10.24
N SER A 74 -2.24 -3.83 10.63
CA SER A 74 -2.87 -5.09 10.99
C SER A 74 -3.88 -4.90 12.12
N ALA A 75 -3.50 -4.15 13.17
CA ALA A 75 -4.40 -3.83 14.28
C ALA A 75 -5.60 -2.97 13.84
N ARG A 76 -5.38 -1.96 12.98
CA ARG A 76 -6.44 -1.05 12.50
C ARG A 76 -7.49 -1.76 11.63
N PHE A 77 -7.06 -2.66 10.75
CA PHE A 77 -7.94 -3.30 9.76
C PHE A 77 -8.39 -4.70 10.17
N GLY A 78 -7.84 -5.27 11.26
CA GLY A 78 -8.14 -6.64 11.68
C GLY A 78 -7.77 -7.68 10.61
N MET A 79 -6.70 -7.42 9.84
CA MET A 79 -6.25 -8.28 8.75
C MET A 79 -4.75 -8.53 8.83
N ASP A 80 -4.28 -9.58 8.15
CA ASP A 80 -2.87 -9.90 8.08
C ASP A 80 -2.16 -9.01 7.07
N VAL A 81 -1.38 -8.07 7.59
CA VAL A 81 -0.40 -7.29 6.85
C VAL A 81 0.96 -7.87 7.23
N GLU A 82 1.78 -8.22 6.25
CA GLU A 82 3.08 -8.85 6.47
C GLU A 82 4.22 -7.93 5.99
N CYS A 83 5.31 -7.87 6.75
CA CYS A 83 6.53 -7.17 6.33
C CYS A 83 7.46 -8.17 5.66
N VAL A 84 7.84 -7.90 4.42
CA VAL A 84 8.72 -8.79 3.62
C VAL A 84 10.12 -8.19 3.44
N GLY A 85 11.10 -9.05 3.12
CA GLY A 85 12.52 -8.68 3.08
C GLY A 85 12.94 -7.93 1.82
N SER A 86 12.19 -8.04 0.73
CA SER A 86 12.53 -7.39 -0.54
C SER A 86 11.31 -6.90 -1.33
N ALA A 87 11.52 -5.92 -2.22
CA ALA A 87 10.48 -5.45 -3.14
C ALA A 87 9.97 -6.58 -4.04
N ARG A 88 10.87 -7.46 -4.51
CA ARG A 88 10.54 -8.65 -5.31
C ARG A 88 9.59 -9.59 -4.55
N GLU A 89 9.91 -9.89 -3.30
CA GLU A 89 9.08 -10.75 -2.44
C GLU A 89 7.67 -10.17 -2.23
N ALA A 90 7.54 -8.84 -2.15
CA ALA A 90 6.25 -8.18 -2.04
C ALA A 90 5.41 -8.36 -3.31
N VAL A 91 6.00 -8.22 -4.50
CA VAL A 91 5.25 -8.19 -5.77
C VAL A 91 4.99 -9.56 -6.39
N VAL A 92 5.79 -10.59 -6.08
CA VAL A 92 5.60 -11.93 -6.67
C VAL A 92 4.21 -12.47 -6.33
N GLY A 93 3.37 -12.67 -7.33
CA GLY A 93 1.99 -13.14 -7.15
C GLY A 93 1.05 -12.10 -6.52
N ALA A 94 1.38 -10.80 -6.59
CA ALA A 94 0.46 -9.73 -6.23
C ALA A 94 -0.53 -9.46 -7.38
N ASP A 95 -1.79 -9.20 -7.02
CA ASP A 95 -2.82 -8.73 -7.95
C ASP A 95 -2.72 -7.22 -8.16
N LEU A 96 -2.29 -6.50 -7.12
CA LEU A 96 -2.21 -5.05 -7.04
C LEU A 96 -0.83 -4.65 -6.54
N ILE A 97 -0.20 -3.65 -7.16
CA ILE A 97 1.10 -3.11 -6.73
C ILE A 97 0.97 -1.61 -6.55
N CYS A 98 1.29 -1.10 -5.36
CA CYS A 98 1.34 0.32 -5.03
C CYS A 98 2.77 0.73 -4.70
N THR A 99 3.41 1.51 -5.57
CA THR A 99 4.72 2.12 -5.35
C THR A 99 4.56 3.48 -4.66
N THR A 100 4.78 3.51 -3.35
CA THR A 100 4.59 4.71 -2.51
C THR A 100 5.88 5.16 -1.84
N THR A 101 7.02 4.85 -2.47
CA THR A 101 8.35 5.29 -2.02
C THR A 101 8.70 6.65 -2.62
N ALA A 102 9.68 7.33 -2.01
CA ALA A 102 10.36 8.49 -2.59
C ALA A 102 11.69 8.09 -3.24
N ALA A 103 11.77 6.88 -3.81
CA ALA A 103 12.99 6.40 -4.45
C ALA A 103 13.24 7.18 -5.75
N GLN A 104 14.51 7.55 -5.99
CA GLN A 104 14.95 8.20 -7.22
C GLN A 104 15.55 7.21 -8.23
N GLU A 105 15.83 6.00 -7.77
CA GLU A 105 16.28 4.86 -8.57
C GLU A 105 15.18 3.80 -8.60
N PRO A 106 15.14 2.95 -9.65
CA PRO A 106 14.18 1.85 -9.73
C PRO A 106 14.24 0.94 -8.50
N ILE A 107 13.07 0.56 -7.99
CA ILE A 107 12.90 -0.37 -6.86
C ILE A 107 12.30 -1.72 -7.29
N LEU A 108 11.92 -1.82 -8.56
CA LEU A 108 11.36 -2.97 -9.22
C LEU A 108 11.96 -3.05 -10.62
N GLU A 109 12.25 -4.27 -11.05
CA GLU A 109 12.74 -4.63 -12.39
C GLU A 109 11.66 -5.39 -13.15
#